data_AF-A0A8I1UHC2-F1
#
_entry.id   AF-A0A8I1UHC2-F1
#
_cell.length_a   1.000
_cell.length_b   1.000
_cell.length_c   1.000
_cell.angle_alpha   90.00
_cell.angle_beta   90.00
_cell.angle_gamma   90.00
#
_symmetry.space_group_name_H-M   'P 1'
#
loop_
_entity.id
_entity.type
_entity.pdbx_description
1 polymer ?
#
loop_
_entity_poly.entity_id
_entity_poly.type
_entity_poly.pdbx_seq_one_letter_code
_entity_poly.pdbx_strand_id
1 'polypeptide(L)'
;MVKRIDKLTPEQRARMDSWADDWIGIGLRTGPADRPAFEDAARRCYQAAGIPWPGRVIWVTSPLALAIAAPAAALAIELYRRGAVDDAVRDAVRGAVGGAVGGAVGGAVGGAVGDAVGGAVDGAVGDAVDD
;
A
#
# COMPACT_ATOMS: atom_id res chain seq x y z
N MET A 1 1.97 -9.47 41.43
CA MET A 1 1.88 -10.94 41.39
C MET A 1 0.43 -11.31 41.64
N VAL A 2 -0.23 -12.00 40.71
CA VAL A 2 -1.67 -12.34 40.87
C VAL A 2 -1.77 -13.51 41.86
N LYS A 3 -2.61 -13.38 42.89
CA LYS A 3 -2.76 -14.39 43.94
C LYS A 3 -3.57 -15.57 43.40
N ARG A 4 -3.04 -16.79 43.53
CA ARG A 4 -3.72 -18.02 43.06
C ARG A 4 -5.02 -18.24 43.83
N ILE A 5 -6.11 -18.53 43.12
CA ILE A 5 -7.43 -18.84 43.69
C ILE A 5 -7.65 -20.35 43.59
N ASP A 6 -7.69 -21.03 44.74
CA ASP A 6 -7.89 -22.49 44.80
C ASP A 6 -9.36 -22.88 45.03
N LYS A 7 -10.19 -21.94 45.51
CA LYS A 7 -11.63 -22.11 45.70
C LYS A 7 -12.35 -20.81 45.40
N LEU A 8 -13.49 -20.91 44.73
CA LEU A 8 -14.42 -19.79 44.57
C LEU A 8 -15.06 -19.46 45.93
N THR A 9 -15.21 -18.17 46.20
CA THR A 9 -16.04 -17.67 47.30
C THR A 9 -17.51 -18.01 47.06
N PRO A 10 -18.36 -18.06 48.11
CA PRO A 10 -19.80 -18.27 47.95
C PRO A 10 -20.44 -17.27 46.97
N GLU A 11 -20.02 -16.01 47.03
CA GLU A 11 -20.51 -14.94 46.16
C GLU A 11 -20.12 -15.16 44.70
N GLN A 12 -18.87 -15.55 44.44
CA GLN A 12 -18.41 -15.90 43.09
C GLN A 12 -19.15 -17.12 42.53
N ARG A 13 -19.34 -18.15 43.37
CA ARG A 13 -20.08 -19.37 42.96
C ARG A 13 -21.54 -19.04 42.63
N ALA A 14 -22.20 -18.23 43.46
CA ALA A 14 -23.59 -17.81 43.23
C ALA A 14 -23.78 -17.02 41.93
N ARG A 15 -22.72 -16.38 41.41
CA ARG A 15 -22.75 -15.67 40.13
C ARG A 15 -22.48 -16.56 38.91
N MET A 16 -21.97 -17.77 39.08
CA MET A 16 -21.57 -18.61 37.95
C MET A 16 -22.73 -18.90 37.00
N ASP A 17 -23.91 -19.22 37.53
CA ASP A 17 -25.08 -19.58 36.73
C ASP A 17 -25.55 -18.38 35.89
N SER A 18 -25.72 -17.20 36.52
CA SER A 18 -26.12 -15.99 35.78
C SER A 18 -25.11 -15.61 34.70
N TRP A 19 -23.81 -15.76 35.01
CA TRP A 19 -22.74 -15.49 34.04
C TRP A 19 -22.80 -16.48 32.87
N ALA A 20 -23.04 -17.76 33.15
CA ALA A 20 -23.20 -18.76 32.10
C ALA A 20 -24.38 -18.40 31.18
N ASP A 21 -25.53 -18.04 31.75
CA ASP A 21 -26.71 -17.62 30.98
C ASP A 21 -26.41 -16.38 30.12
N ASP A 22 -25.74 -15.38 30.67
CA ASP A 22 -25.35 -14.17 29.94
C ASP A 22 -24.45 -14.51 28.74
N TRP A 23 -23.41 -15.33 28.95
CA TRP A 23 -22.47 -15.70 27.90
C TRP A 23 -23.08 -16.64 26.86
N ILE A 24 -23.95 -17.56 27.26
CA ILE A 24 -24.73 -18.39 26.34
C ILE A 24 -25.62 -17.50 25.47
N GLY A 25 -26.33 -16.55 26.09
CA GLY A 25 -27.13 -15.56 25.39
C GLY A 25 -26.31 -14.79 24.37
N ILE A 26 -25.14 -14.28 24.76
CA ILE A 26 -24.24 -13.56 23.86
C ILE A 26 -23.75 -14.46 22.71
N GLY A 27 -23.32 -15.69 23.01
CA GLY A 27 -22.77 -16.62 22.02
C GLY A 27 -23.78 -17.12 21.00
N LEU A 28 -25.06 -17.18 21.38
CA LEU A 28 -26.16 -17.61 20.50
C LEU A 28 -26.86 -16.46 19.77
N ARG A 29 -26.41 -15.20 19.96
CA ARG A 29 -27.00 -14.05 19.25
C ARG A 29 -26.72 -14.12 17.75
N THR A 30 -27.79 -14.05 16.95
CA THR A 30 -27.74 -14.07 15.48
C THR A 30 -28.29 -12.79 14.84
N GLY A 31 -28.51 -11.74 15.62
CA GLY A 31 -28.98 -10.45 15.13
C GLY A 31 -27.89 -9.62 14.43
N PRO A 32 -28.26 -8.45 13.88
CA PRO A 32 -27.31 -7.50 13.32
C PRO A 32 -26.19 -7.15 14.33
N ALA A 33 -24.95 -7.08 13.83
CA ALA A 33 -23.81 -6.67 14.64
C ALA A 33 -23.88 -5.17 14.99
N ASP A 34 -23.56 -4.85 16.24
CA ASP A 34 -23.24 -3.48 16.65
C ASP A 34 -21.85 -3.13 16.12
N ARG A 35 -21.81 -2.53 14.93
CA ARG A 35 -20.56 -2.23 14.22
C ARG A 35 -19.69 -1.23 14.98
N PRO A 36 -20.21 -0.09 15.48
CA PRO A 36 -19.41 0.84 16.28
C PRO A 36 -18.79 0.19 17.52
N ALA A 37 -19.56 -0.61 18.27
CA ALA A 37 -19.03 -1.29 19.45
C ALA A 37 -17.93 -2.29 19.09
N PHE A 38 -18.10 -3.03 17.99
CA PHE A 38 -17.09 -3.96 17.48
C PHE A 38 -15.80 -3.23 17.08
N GLU A 39 -15.90 -2.14 16.31
CA GLU A 39 -14.73 -1.40 15.83
C GLU A 39 -13.93 -0.77 16.99
N ASP A 40 -14.60 -0.23 18.00
CA ASP A 40 -13.95 0.27 19.21
C ASP A 40 -13.23 -0.84 19.99
N ALA A 41 -13.91 -1.98 20.19
CA ALA A 41 -13.33 -3.12 20.89
C ALA A 41 -12.13 -3.69 20.12
N ALA A 42 -12.23 -3.84 18.80
CA ALA A 42 -11.15 -4.29 17.94
C ALA A 42 -9.94 -3.36 18.05
N ARG A 43 -10.15 -2.04 18.01
CA ARG A 43 -9.09 -1.04 18.21
C ARG A 43 -8.40 -1.21 19.56
N ARG A 44 -9.16 -1.40 20.65
CA ARG A 44 -8.60 -1.65 21.99
C ARG A 44 -7.77 -2.93 22.05
N CYS A 45 -8.18 -3.99 21.36
CA CYS A 45 -7.39 -5.23 21.25
C CYS A 45 -6.05 -5.00 20.55
N TYR A 46 -6.03 -4.23 19.44
CA TYR A 46 -4.78 -3.86 18.75
C TYR A 46 -3.85 -3.04 19.65
N GLN A 47 -4.39 -2.03 20.34
CA GLN A 47 -3.65 -1.21 21.29
C GLN A 47 -3.05 -2.04 22.43
N ALA A 48 -3.83 -2.96 23.01
CA ALA A 48 -3.36 -3.87 24.04
C ALA A 48 -2.25 -4.82 23.55
N ALA A 49 -2.27 -5.18 22.27
CA ALA A 49 -1.23 -5.99 21.63
C ALA A 49 0.00 -5.17 21.21
N GLY A 50 -0.01 -3.84 21.34
CA GLY A 50 1.05 -2.97 20.82
C GLY A 50 1.14 -2.91 19.29
N ILE A 51 0.08 -3.31 18.60
CA ILE A 51 0.01 -3.34 17.13
C ILE A 51 -0.71 -2.07 16.66
N PRO A 52 -0.17 -1.31 15.68
CA PRO A 52 -0.87 -0.18 15.10
C PRO A 52 -2.24 -0.57 14.53
N TRP A 53 -3.27 0.19 14.90
CA TRP A 53 -4.61 -0.02 14.35
C TRP A 53 -4.63 0.36 12.85
N PRO A 54 -5.08 -0.55 11.96
CA PRO A 54 -5.10 -0.28 10.51
C PRO A 54 -6.08 0.82 10.08
N GLY A 55 -7.01 1.25 10.94
CA GLY A 55 -7.91 2.37 10.64
C GLY A 55 -9.04 2.07 9.66
N ARG A 56 -9.06 0.90 9.02
CA ARG A 56 -10.08 0.49 8.06
C ARG A 56 -10.67 -0.86 8.43
N VAL A 57 -11.99 -0.90 8.58
CA VAL A 57 -12.77 -2.13 8.82
C VAL A 57 -13.75 -2.31 7.67
N ILE A 58 -13.70 -3.47 7.01
CA ILE A 58 -14.57 -3.80 5.89
C ILE A 58 -15.62 -4.81 6.37
N TRP A 59 -16.87 -4.39 6.40
CA TRP A 59 -18.00 -5.26 6.71
C TRP A 59 -18.52 -5.93 5.44
N VAL A 60 -18.66 -7.25 5.49
CA VAL A 60 -19.26 -8.04 4.42
C VAL A 60 -20.58 -8.64 4.88
N THR A 61 -21.44 -8.98 3.93
CA THR A 61 -22.80 -9.49 4.20
C THR A 61 -22.82 -10.95 4.63
N SER A 62 -21.78 -11.72 4.32
CA SER A 62 -21.67 -13.12 4.71
C SER A 62 -20.20 -13.61 4.72
N PRO A 63 -19.90 -14.73 5.40
CA PRO A 63 -18.58 -15.36 5.32
C PRO A 63 -18.19 -15.76 3.89
N LEU A 64 -19.15 -16.13 3.06
CA LEU A 64 -18.90 -16.46 1.65
C LEU A 64 -18.45 -15.22 0.87
N ALA A 65 -19.09 -14.07 1.11
CA ALA A 65 -18.64 -12.80 0.52
C ALA A 65 -17.22 -12.44 1.00
N LEU A 66 -16.88 -12.71 2.27
CA LEU A 66 -15.52 -12.52 2.78
C LEU A 66 -14.49 -13.34 2.01
N ALA A 67 -14.79 -14.61 1.76
CA ALA A 67 -13.88 -15.56 1.12
C ALA A 67 -13.48 -15.13 -0.31
N ILE A 68 -14.34 -14.35 -0.98
CA ILE A 68 -14.07 -13.79 -2.30
C ILE A 68 -13.44 -12.40 -2.20
N ALA A 69 -14.00 -11.53 -1.35
CA ALA A 69 -13.58 -10.13 -1.26
C ALA A 69 -12.14 -9.98 -0.73
N ALA A 70 -11.74 -10.79 0.26
CA ALA A 70 -10.41 -10.70 0.87
C ALA A 70 -9.26 -10.98 -0.13
N PRO A 71 -9.22 -12.11 -0.86
CA PRO A 71 -8.16 -12.36 -1.83
C PRO A 71 -8.21 -11.38 -3.02
N ALA A 72 -9.41 -10.98 -3.47
CA ALA A 72 -9.55 -9.99 -4.53
C ALA A 72 -8.95 -8.63 -4.13
N ALA A 73 -9.24 -8.17 -2.91
CA ALA A 73 -8.65 -6.94 -2.37
C ALA A 73 -7.12 -7.04 -2.24
N ALA A 74 -6.61 -8.18 -1.76
CA ALA A 74 -5.17 -8.42 -1.67
C ALA A 74 -4.49 -8.36 -3.05
N LEU A 75 -5.08 -9.00 -4.06
CA LEU A 75 -4.59 -8.95 -5.44
C LEU A 75 -4.63 -7.52 -6.00
N ALA A 76 -5.73 -6.79 -5.80
CA ALA A 76 -5.86 -5.42 -6.28
C ALA A 76 -4.80 -4.49 -5.66
N ILE A 77 -4.52 -4.62 -4.36
CA ILE A 77 -3.46 -3.87 -3.67
C ILE A 77 -2.09 -4.19 -4.26
N GLU A 78 -1.81 -5.46 -4.51
CA GLU A 78 -0.53 -5.91 -5.08
C GLU A 78 -0.33 -5.36 -6.50
N LEU A 79 -1.37 -5.44 -7.35
CA LEU A 79 -1.32 -4.89 -8.70
C LEU A 79 -1.12 -3.38 -8.71
N TYR A 80 -1.80 -2.65 -7.82
CA TYR A 80 -1.64 -1.21 -7.68
C TYR A 80 -0.21 -0.83 -7.27
N ARG A 81 0.37 -1.57 -6.31
CA ARG A 81 1.76 -1.36 -5.88
C ARG A 81 2.75 -1.61 -7.01
N ARG A 82 2.57 -2.68 -7.78
CA ARG A 82 3.45 -3.00 -8.92
C ARG A 82 3.40 -1.91 -9.99
N GLY A 83 2.21 -1.47 -10.39
CA GLY A 83 2.07 -0.38 -11.36
C GLY A 83 2.74 0.91 -10.89
N ALA A 84 2.56 1.28 -9.62
CA ALA A 84 3.21 2.46 -9.05
C ALA A 84 4.75 2.37 -9.08
N VAL A 85 5.31 1.16 -8.85
CA VAL A 85 6.76 0.93 -8.94
C VAL A 85 7.22 1.01 -10.40
N ASP A 86 6.50 0.37 -11.33
CA ASP A 86 6.85 0.38 -12.76
C ASP A 86 6.88 1.80 -13.32
N ASP A 87 5.91 2.63 -12.97
CA ASP A 87 5.86 4.03 -13.39
C ASP A 87 7.02 4.85 -12.79
N ALA A 88 7.28 4.70 -11.49
CA ALA A 88 8.39 5.37 -10.84
C ALA A 88 9.75 4.98 -11.44
N VAL A 89 9.96 3.69 -11.74
CA VAL A 89 11.17 3.20 -12.39
C VAL A 89 11.28 3.74 -13.81
N ARG A 90 10.19 3.71 -14.59
CA ARG A 90 10.18 4.24 -15.96
C ARG A 90 10.55 5.72 -15.99
N ASP A 91 9.98 6.52 -15.11
CA ASP A 91 10.26 7.95 -15.04
C ASP A 91 11.69 8.23 -14.58
N ALA A 92 12.19 7.50 -13.58
CA ALA A 92 13.57 7.61 -13.13
C ALA A 92 14.57 7.23 -14.24
N VAL A 93 14.34 6.12 -14.94
CA VAL A 93 15.20 5.66 -16.04
C VAL A 93 15.14 6.63 -17.21
N ARG A 94 13.95 7.08 -17.62
CA ARG A 94 13.80 8.06 -18.70
C ARG A 94 14.50 9.38 -18.36
N GLY A 95 14.36 9.88 -17.13
CA GLY A 95 15.04 11.10 -16.70
C GLY A 95 16.56 10.95 -16.68
N ALA A 96 17.07 9.91 -16.01
CA ALA A 96 18.50 9.70 -15.85
C ALA A 96 19.19 9.32 -17.17
N VAL A 97 18.70 8.28 -17.85
CA VAL A 97 19.32 7.76 -19.08
C VAL A 97 18.98 8.67 -20.25
N GLY A 98 17.72 9.10 -20.40
CA GLY A 98 17.33 9.98 -21.49
C GLY A 98 18.04 11.33 -21.41
N GLY A 99 18.21 11.88 -20.21
CA GLY A 99 18.98 13.11 -20.00
C GLY A 99 20.48 12.92 -20.29
N ALA A 100 21.10 11.89 -19.70
CA ALA A 100 22.54 11.65 -19.87
C ALA A 100 22.91 11.28 -21.31
N VAL A 101 22.20 10.32 -21.91
CA VAL A 101 22.45 9.86 -23.28
C VAL A 101 22.01 10.91 -24.28
N GLY A 102 20.84 11.52 -24.10
CA GLY A 102 20.35 12.57 -24.99
C GLY A 102 21.27 13.79 -25.00
N GLY A 103 21.77 14.22 -23.83
CA GLY A 103 22.74 15.30 -23.73
C GLY A 103 24.10 14.94 -24.32
N ALA A 104 24.64 13.77 -24.00
CA ALA A 104 25.95 13.34 -24.50
C ALA A 104 25.95 13.11 -26.02
N VAL A 105 24.98 12.36 -26.54
CA VAL A 105 24.86 12.08 -27.97
C VAL A 105 24.45 13.33 -28.74
N GLY A 106 23.46 14.08 -28.24
CA GLY A 106 23.00 15.32 -28.87
C GLY A 106 24.12 16.37 -28.96
N GLY A 107 24.91 16.53 -27.89
CA GLY A 107 26.06 17.43 -27.88
C GLY A 107 27.19 16.95 -28.81
N ALA A 108 27.57 15.67 -28.73
CA ALA A 108 28.65 15.12 -29.55
C ALA A 108 28.32 15.13 -31.04
N VAL A 109 27.13 14.65 -31.41
CA VAL A 109 26.68 14.61 -32.82
C VAL A 109 26.36 16.00 -33.32
N GLY A 110 25.66 16.82 -32.55
CA GLY A 110 25.33 18.19 -32.93
C GLY A 110 26.56 19.05 -33.16
N GLY A 111 27.56 18.95 -32.29
CA GLY A 111 28.85 19.62 -32.47
C GLY A 111 29.60 19.09 -33.70
N ALA A 112 29.83 17.77 -33.78
CA ALA A 112 30.58 17.18 -34.88
C ALA A 112 29.96 17.44 -36.26
N VAL A 113 28.64 17.32 -36.39
CA VAL A 113 27.92 17.58 -37.65
C VAL A 113 27.87 19.08 -37.95
N GLY A 114 27.63 19.92 -36.94
CA GLY A 114 27.62 21.37 -37.09
C GLY A 114 28.96 21.90 -37.59
N ASP A 115 30.05 21.45 -36.98
CA ASP A 115 31.41 21.85 -37.36
C ASP A 115 31.78 21.33 -38.76
N ALA A 116 31.45 20.06 -39.07
CA ALA A 116 31.77 19.46 -40.37
C ALA A 116 30.98 20.12 -41.52
N VAL A 117 29.68 20.34 -41.34
CA VAL A 117 28.83 20.95 -42.37
C VAL A 117 29.12 22.43 -42.50
N GLY A 118 29.25 23.16 -41.39
CA GLY A 118 29.58 24.59 -41.39
C GLY A 118 30.91 24.84 -42.11
N GLY A 119 31.96 24.10 -41.74
CA GLY A 119 33.27 24.21 -42.39
C GLY A 119 33.25 23.86 -43.88
N ALA A 120 32.48 22.84 -44.28
CA ALA A 120 32.36 22.47 -45.69
C ALA A 120 31.60 23.52 -46.52
N VAL A 121 30.52 24.09 -45.97
CA VAL A 121 29.73 25.12 -46.64
C VAL A 121 30.49 26.43 -46.71
N ASP A 122 31.09 26.89 -45.61
CA ASP A 122 31.84 28.14 -45.57
C ASP A 122 33.05 28.09 -46.52
N GLY A 123 33.75 26.95 -46.58
CA GLY A 123 34.83 26.74 -47.55
C GLY A 123 34.35 26.81 -48.99
N ALA A 124 33.29 26.05 -49.33
CA ALA A 124 32.77 26.03 -50.69
C ALA A 124 32.17 27.37 -51.14
N VAL A 125 31.55 28.13 -50.23
CA VAL A 125 30.98 29.45 -50.53
C VAL A 125 32.08 30.51 -50.60
N GLY A 126 33.07 30.48 -49.70
CA GLY A 126 34.22 31.39 -49.76
C GLY A 126 34.97 31.25 -51.09
N ASP A 127 35.30 30.01 -51.46
CA ASP A 127 35.98 29.70 -52.72
C ASP A 127 35.17 30.16 -53.96
N ALA A 128 33.84 30.12 -53.90
CA ALA A 128 32.97 30.52 -55.02
C ALA A 128 32.70 32.03 -55.11
N VAL A 129 32.94 32.78 -54.03
CA VAL A 129 32.74 34.25 -53.99
C VAL A 129 34.04 35.00 -54.26
N ASP A 130 35.18 34.39 -53.94
CA ASP A 130 36.52 34.95 -54.20
C ASP A 130 37.05 34.68 -55.63
N ASP A 131 36.32 33.91 -56.44
CA ASP A 131 36.52 33.68 -57.89
C ASP A 131 35.67 34.64 -58.77
#